data_AF-A0A6B3GSI7-F1
#
_entry.id   AF-A0A6B3GSI7-F1
#
_cell.length_a   1.000
_cell.length_b   1.000
_cell.length_c   1.000
_cell.angle_alpha   90.00
_cell.angle_beta   90.00
_cell.angle_gamma   90.00
#
_symmetry.space_group_name_H-M   'P 1'
#
loop_
_entity.id
_entity.type
_entity.pdbx_description
1 polymer ?
#
loop_
_entity_poly.entity_id
_entity_poly.type
_entity_poly.pdbx_seq_one_letter_code
_entity_poly.pdbx_strand_id
1 'polypeptide(L)' 'GITLRYEEGGYNPSHQRGERIRLIEAHQAAAEFYVRALESPEAEIGRTFLAERGFDQEAATHFRVGYSPAGWDHLTR' A
#
# COMPACT_ATOMS: atom_id res chain seq x y z
N GLY A 1 21.62 40.41 10.61
CA GLY A 1 20.32 39.77 10.86
C GLY A 1 20.17 38.63 9.88
N ILE A 2 19.73 37.46 10.35
CA ILE A 2 19.58 36.29 9.47
C ILE A 2 18.21 36.40 8.81
N THR A 3 18.19 36.51 7.49
CA THR A 3 16.95 36.49 6.70
C THR A 3 16.43 35.06 6.66
N LEU A 4 15.42 34.77 7.47
CA LEU A 4 14.67 33.53 7.37
C LEU A 4 13.84 33.58 6.07
N ARG A 5 14.26 32.80 5.07
CA ARG A 5 13.42 32.50 3.91
C ARG A 5 12.42 31.44 4.37
N TYR A 6 11.21 31.87 4.70
CA TYR A 6 10.06 30.97 4.75
C TYR A 6 9.83 30.50 3.31
N GLU A 7 10.11 29.22 3.04
CA GLU A 7 9.53 28.58 1.87
C GLU A 7 8.02 28.65 2.05
N GLU A 8 7.40 29.46 1.21
CA GLU A 8 5.99 29.71 1.12
C GLU A 8 5.27 28.41 0.73
N GLY A 9 5.09 27.52 1.71
CA GLY A 9 4.07 26.48 1.69
C GLY A 9 2.70 27.11 1.87
N GLY A 10 2.37 28.09 1.03
CA GLY A 10 1.04 28.68 0.97
C GLY A 10 0.04 27.59 0.63
N TYR A 11 -1.05 27.51 1.39
CA TYR A 11 -2.16 26.60 1.15
C TYR A 11 -2.64 26.76 -0.29
N ASN A 12 -2.20 25.86 -1.17
CA ASN A 12 -2.58 25.85 -2.56
C ASN A 12 -3.47 24.61 -2.82
N PRO A 13 -4.81 24.77 -2.76
CA PRO A 13 -5.74 23.64 -2.80
C PRO A 13 -5.66 22.81 -4.10
N SER A 14 -5.16 23.38 -5.20
CA SER A 14 -4.89 22.64 -6.44
C SER A 14 -3.66 21.73 -6.36
N HIS A 15 -2.60 22.11 -5.64
CA HIS A 15 -1.43 21.26 -5.41
C HIS A 15 -1.77 20.06 -4.52
N GLN A 16 -2.54 20.28 -3.44
CA GLN A 16 -3.00 19.21 -2.54
C GLN A 16 -3.87 18.18 -3.26
N ARG A 17 -4.71 18.62 -4.21
CA ARG A 17 -5.54 17.70 -5.01
C ARG A 17 -4.67 16.79 -5.90
N GLY A 18 -3.65 17.35 -6.56
CA GLY A 18 -2.72 16.57 -7.39
C GLY A 18 -1.86 15.59 -6.57
N GLU A 19 -1.41 16.00 -5.39
CA GLU A 19 -0.70 15.12 -4.46
C GLU A 19 -1.59 13.97 -3.95
N ARG A 20 -2.83 14.27 -3.54
CA ARG A 20 -3.79 13.26 -3.12
C ARG A 20 -4.06 12.24 -4.22
N ILE A 21 -4.23 12.68 -5.48
CA ILE A 21 -4.45 11.77 -6.61
C ILE A 21 -3.26 10.81 -6.77
N ARG A 22 -2.03 11.35 -6.80
CA ARG A 22 -0.81 10.52 -6.92
C ARG A 22 -0.67 9.51 -5.78
N LEU A 23 -0.97 9.92 -4.55
CA LEU A 23 -0.94 9.01 -3.40
C LEU A 23 -1.98 7.90 -3.51
N ILE A 24 -3.19 8.20 -3.99
CA ILE A 24 -4.24 7.20 -4.20
C ILE A 24 -3.80 6.20 -5.28
N GLU A 25 -3.26 6.68 -6.39
CA GLU A 25 -2.74 5.81 -7.47
C GLU A 25 -1.62 4.89 -6.96
N ALA A 26 -0.69 5.44 -6.17
CA ALA A 26 0.38 4.65 -5.57
C ALA A 26 -0.16 3.57 -4.60
N HIS A 27 -1.15 3.91 -3.76
CA HIS A 27 -1.77 2.94 -2.86
C HIS A 27 -2.57 1.89 -3.61
N GLN A 28 -3.18 2.24 -4.74
CA GLN A 28 -3.89 1.28 -5.57
C GLN A 28 -2.91 0.27 -6.19
N ALA A 29 -1.79 0.74 -6.76
CA ALA A 29 -0.74 -0.14 -7.28
C ALA A 29 -0.16 -1.04 -6.17
N ALA A 30 0.05 -0.49 -4.97
CA ALA A 30 0.53 -1.25 -3.83
C ALA A 30 -0.47 -2.33 -3.37
N ALA A 31 -1.76 -2.01 -3.30
CA ALA A 31 -2.78 -2.98 -2.96
C ALA A 31 -2.81 -4.14 -3.96
N GLU A 32 -2.75 -3.85 -5.25
CA GLU A 32 -2.70 -4.88 -6.30
C GLU A 32 -1.45 -5.76 -6.20
N PHE A 33 -0.30 -5.16 -5.88
CA PHE A 33 0.94 -5.90 -5.65
C PHE A 33 0.79 -6.89 -4.48
N TYR A 34 0.30 -6.43 -3.34
CA TYR A 34 0.18 -7.28 -2.15
C TYR A 34 -0.88 -8.37 -2.32
N VAL A 35 -1.99 -8.10 -3.01
CA VAL A 35 -3.00 -9.12 -3.33
C VAL A 35 -2.37 -10.25 -4.15
N ARG A 36 -1.60 -9.93 -5.21
CA ARG A 36 -0.89 -10.93 -6.00
C ARG A 36 0.18 -11.67 -5.19
N ALA A 37 0.86 -10.97 -4.28
CA ALA A 37 1.87 -11.58 -3.42
C ALA A 37 1.29 -12.66 -2.49
N LEU A 38 -0.01 -12.61 -2.16
CA LEU A 38 -0.68 -13.64 -1.37
C LEU A 38 -0.74 -15.00 -2.08
N GLU A 39 -0.60 -15.04 -3.41
CA GLU A 39 -0.56 -16.28 -4.19
C GLU A 39 0.85 -16.90 -4.25
N SER A 40 1.86 -16.18 -3.77
CA SER A 40 3.25 -16.67 -3.78
C SER A 40 3.45 -17.86 -2.82
N PRO A 41 4.47 -18.70 -3.04
CA PRO A 41 4.83 -19.76 -2.11
C PRO A 41 5.18 -19.23 -0.70
N GLU A 42 5.86 -18.07 -0.62
CA GLU A 42 6.23 -17.43 0.65
C GLU A 42 5.02 -17.05 1.51
N ALA A 43 3.90 -16.72 0.86
CA ALA A 43 2.65 -16.36 1.53
C ALA A 43 1.88 -17.54 2.14
N GLU A 44 2.38 -18.77 2.05
CA GLU A 44 1.72 -19.97 2.58
C GLU A 44 1.38 -19.83 4.08
N ILE A 45 2.31 -19.31 4.88
CA ILE A 45 2.08 -19.05 6.31
C ILE A 45 0.91 -18.08 6.52
N GLY A 46 0.81 -17.04 5.69
CA GLY A 46 -0.28 -16.07 5.74
C GLY A 46 -1.63 -16.69 5.38
N ARG A 47 -1.69 -17.50 4.32
CA ARG A 47 -2.92 -18.20 3.91
C ARG A 47 -3.38 -19.20 4.98
N THR A 48 -2.46 -19.96 5.57
CA THR A 48 -2.77 -20.89 6.66
C THR A 48 -3.34 -20.15 7.88
N PHE A 49 -2.71 -19.04 8.27
CA PHE A 49 -3.16 -18.20 9.39
C PHE A 49 -4.60 -17.66 9.20
N LEU A 50 -4.95 -17.29 7.96
CA LEU A 50 -6.28 -16.83 7.60
C LEU A 50 -7.30 -17.99 7.64
N ALA A 51 -6.95 -19.13 7.03
CA ALA A 51 -7.80 -20.30 6.98
C ALA A 51 -8.14 -20.85 8.38
N GLU A 52 -7.18 -20.85 9.30
CA GLU A 52 -7.39 -21.23 10.72
C GLU A 52 -8.47 -20.40 11.42
N ARG A 53 -8.74 -19.19 10.93
CA ARG A 53 -9.76 -18.28 11.47
C ARG A 53 -11.08 -18.33 10.68
N GLY A 54 -11.22 -19.28 9.76
CA GLY A 54 -12.37 -19.39 8.86
C GLY A 54 -12.36 -18.34 7.75
N PHE A 55 -11.20 -17.74 7.46
CA PHE A 55 -11.04 -16.75 6.41
C PHE A 55 -10.49 -17.45 5.16
N ASP A 56 -11.38 -17.87 4.27
CA ASP A 56 -11.06 -18.62 3.07
C ASP A 56 -10.62 -17.72 1.90
N GLN A 57 -10.37 -18.33 0.75
CA GLN A 57 -9.94 -17.63 -0.47
C GLN A 57 -10.99 -16.63 -0.98
N GLU A 58 -12.29 -16.93 -0.81
CA GLU A 58 -13.36 -16.04 -1.25
C GLU A 58 -13.39 -14.77 -0.39
N ALA A 59 -13.27 -14.92 0.93
CA ALA A 59 -13.11 -13.81 1.86
C ALA A 59 -11.83 -13.00 1.56
N ALA A 60 -10.70 -13.67 1.34
CA ALA A 60 -9.45 -13.01 0.95
C ALA A 60 -9.59 -12.17 -0.33
N THR A 61 -10.32 -12.69 -1.33
CA THR A 61 -10.60 -11.98 -2.58
C THR A 61 -11.53 -10.80 -2.35
N HIS A 62 -12.63 -11.00 -1.61
CA HIS A 62 -13.64 -9.98 -1.35
C HIS A 62 -13.04 -8.75 -0.63
N PHE A 63 -12.24 -9.00 0.39
CA PHE A 63 -11.60 -7.94 1.18
C PHE A 63 -10.27 -7.47 0.60
N ARG A 64 -9.84 -8.02 -0.54
CA ARG A 64 -8.53 -7.77 -1.18
C ARG A 64 -7.38 -7.91 -0.19
N VAL A 65 -7.39 -8.98 0.58
CA VAL A 65 -6.29 -9.31 1.50
C VAL A 65 -5.05 -9.59 0.67
N GLY A 66 -3.91 -9.08 1.14
CA GLY A 66 -2.61 -9.26 0.52
C GLY A 66 -1.57 -9.78 1.50
N TYR A 67 -0.41 -10.14 0.96
CA TYR A 67 0.76 -10.55 1.74
C TYR A 67 1.91 -9.60 1.49
N SER A 68 2.61 -9.16 2.54
CA SER A 68 3.85 -8.40 2.41
C SER A 68 5.03 -9.37 2.47
N PRO A 69 5.77 -9.56 1.36
CA PRO A 69 6.98 -10.38 1.36
C PRO A 69 8.04 -9.86 2.32
N ALA A 70 8.88 -10.75 2.83
CA ALA A 70 9.98 -10.36 3.70
C ALA A 70 11.07 -9.63 2.89
N GLY A 71 11.28 -8.35 3.19
CA GLY A 71 12.34 -7.54 2.60
C GLY A 71 11.98 -6.06 2.58
N TRP A 72 12.92 -5.24 2.09
CA TRP A 72 12.84 -3.78 2.23
C TRP A 72 12.31 -3.06 0.98
N ASP A 73 12.54 -3.60 -0.23
CA ASP A 73 12.28 -2.90 -1.50
C ASP A 73 11.33 -3.65 -2.46
N HIS A 74 10.50 -4.56 -1.96
CA HIS A 74 9.64 -5.37 -2.83
C HIS A 74 8.53 -4.57 -3.53
N LEU A 75 8.13 -3.44 -2.96
CA LEU A 75 7.06 -2.58 -3.50
C LEU A 75 7.60 -1.43 -4.38
N THR A 76 8.87 -1.05 -4.23
CA THR A 76 9.43 0.20 -4.79
C THR A 76 10.35 -0.02 -6.00
N ARG A 77 10.56 -1.27 -6.43
CA ARG A 77 11.30 -1.62 -7.65
C ARG A 77 10.41 -1.89 -8.84
#